data_AF-A0A812XC95-F1
#
_entry.id   AF-A0A812XC95-F1
#
_cell.length_a   1.000
_cell.length_b   1.000
_cell.length_c   1.000
_cell.angle_alpha   90.00
_cell.angle_beta   90.00
_cell.angle_gamma   90.00
#
_symmetry.space_group_name_H-M   'P 1'
#
loop_
_entity.id
_entity.type
_entity.pdbx_description
1 polymer ?
#
loop_
_entity_poly.entity_id
_entity_poly.type
_entity_poly.pdbx_seq_one_letter_code
_entity_poly.pdbx_strand_id
1 'polypeptide(L)'
;MSGFVGYLPPSVDTPVQQLALLHMRLQLSALPADFSNRYLSAEECQRLRLAGPAVDERLAGKDPANSSKIDSRFRTLVHGDAKPENLLCSEGSSPRCAALDFGWVGEGYGVYDVAYLLWDQIATNVVEDFLSLYHQMLLDLLPPASRAAYTHAILKQHFDLAVVDFIRWELGFKGGTYFWAMPWAVQILRDVLNQLDGGVPHPPAHYAVAVSASQVPSAFHLSRGDAKLPVTVQDGEAQTDGYELGTPRAAAIRGAAASGACSRHEEEEFIERIRDAVRQLHDARQRQVKAKAGEQRALEEIRKREAVIEQLRDDLA
;
A
#
# COMPACT_ATOMS: atom_id res chain seq x y z
N MET A 1 -22.07 43.13 11.17
CA MET A 1 -20.76 42.60 11.63
C MET A 1 -21.03 41.22 12.24
N SER A 2 -20.91 40.17 11.44
CA SER A 2 -21.03 38.77 11.88
C SER A 2 -19.83 38.01 11.31
N GLY A 3 -18.98 37.52 12.21
CA GLY A 3 -17.72 36.88 11.89
C GLY A 3 -17.92 35.50 11.27
N PHE A 4 -17.23 35.28 10.15
CA PHE A 4 -17.02 33.98 9.52
C PHE A 4 -16.03 33.19 10.39
N VAL A 5 -16.48 32.09 11.01
CA VAL A 5 -15.60 31.14 11.70
C VAL A 5 -15.15 30.12 10.67
N GLY A 6 -13.89 30.21 10.26
CA GLY A 6 -13.27 29.28 9.32
C GLY A 6 -13.16 27.88 9.91
N TYR A 7 -13.60 26.89 9.15
CA TYR A 7 -13.45 25.47 9.46
C TYR A 7 -11.96 25.10 9.29
N LEU A 8 -11.23 24.96 10.40
CA LEU A 8 -9.91 24.34 10.41
C LEU A 8 -10.08 22.82 10.27
N PRO A 9 -9.26 22.12 9.46
CA PRO A 9 -9.31 20.66 9.41
C PRO A 9 -8.97 20.09 10.80
N PRO A 10 -9.59 18.97 11.21
CA PRO A 10 -9.35 18.38 12.53
C PRO A 10 -7.89 17.93 12.67
N SER A 11 -7.33 18.13 13.86
CA SER A 11 -5.98 17.73 14.23
C SER A 11 -5.81 16.19 14.20
N VAL A 12 -4.57 15.75 13.96
CA VAL A 12 -4.15 14.35 13.75
C VAL A 12 -4.07 13.56 15.07
N ASP A 13 -5.07 13.73 15.94
CA ASP A 13 -4.99 13.30 17.35
C ASP A 13 -5.76 12.02 17.68
N THR A 14 -6.34 11.32 16.69
CA THR A 14 -7.00 10.05 17.00
C THR A 14 -5.98 8.91 17.15
N PRO A 15 -6.04 8.11 18.24
CA PRO A 15 -5.13 6.98 18.45
C PRO A 15 -5.12 5.99 17.30
N VAL A 16 -6.24 5.85 16.57
CA VAL A 16 -6.37 4.96 15.39
C VAL A 16 -5.58 5.47 14.20
N GLN A 17 -5.58 6.77 13.93
CA GLN A 17 -4.76 7.38 12.87
C GLN A 17 -3.27 7.41 13.25
N GLN A 18 -2.96 7.63 14.54
CA GLN A 18 -1.60 7.51 15.05
C GLN A 18 -1.09 6.07 15.00
N LEU A 19 -1.93 5.06 15.28
CA LEU A 19 -1.61 3.63 15.12
C LEU A 19 -1.46 3.23 13.65
N ALA A 20 -2.28 3.75 12.73
CA ALA A 20 -2.11 3.51 11.30
C ALA A 20 -0.80 4.12 10.76
N LEU A 21 -0.45 5.34 11.21
CA LEU A 21 0.83 5.98 10.90
C LEU A 21 2.03 5.30 11.60
N LEU A 22 1.85 4.76 12.81
CA LEU A 22 2.88 3.96 13.51
C LEU A 22 3.10 2.61 12.84
N HIS A 23 2.04 1.96 12.35
CA HIS A 23 2.10 0.64 11.73
C HIS A 23 2.64 0.66 10.28
N MET A 24 2.54 1.78 9.57
CA MET A 24 3.26 1.98 8.30
C MET A 24 4.72 2.41 8.49
N ARG A 25 5.06 3.03 9.63
CA ARG A 25 6.44 3.37 10.02
C ARG A 25 7.07 2.31 10.92
N LEU A 26 6.97 1.05 10.53
CA LEU A 26 7.80 0.00 11.12
C LEU A 26 9.27 0.37 10.91
N GLN A 27 9.95 0.63 12.02
CA GLN A 27 11.31 1.13 11.98
C GLN A 27 12.30 -0.04 12.02
N LEU A 28 13.16 -0.12 11.01
CA LEU A 28 14.36 -0.97 11.01
C LEU A 28 15.27 -0.74 12.23
N SER A 29 15.06 0.35 12.98
CA SER A 29 15.73 0.63 14.25
C SER A 29 15.41 -0.41 15.34
N ALA A 30 14.29 -1.14 15.23
CA ALA A 30 13.95 -2.23 16.14
C ALA A 30 14.79 -3.49 15.92
N LEU A 31 15.43 -3.63 14.76
CA LEU A 31 16.34 -4.74 14.47
C LEU A 31 17.74 -4.46 15.04
N PRO A 32 18.49 -5.49 15.47
CA PRO A 32 19.90 -5.36 15.84
C PRO A 32 20.73 -4.65 14.76
N ALA A 33 21.77 -3.93 15.17
CA ALA A 33 22.61 -3.17 14.24
C ALA A 33 23.29 -4.08 13.19
N ASP A 34 23.66 -5.28 13.61
CA ASP A 34 24.29 -6.37 12.86
C ASP A 34 23.28 -7.37 12.26
N PHE A 35 21.99 -7.04 12.27
CA PHE A 35 20.94 -7.91 11.73
C PHE A 35 21.22 -8.26 10.26
N SER A 36 21.19 -9.55 9.97
CA SER A 36 21.28 -10.10 8.62
C SER A 36 20.33 -11.29 8.49
N ASN A 37 20.02 -11.66 7.25
CA ASN A 37 19.27 -12.87 6.97
C ASN A 37 19.77 -13.51 5.66
N ARG A 38 19.10 -14.58 5.21
CA ARG A 38 19.50 -15.31 3.99
C ARG A 38 19.42 -14.50 2.70
N TYR A 39 18.77 -13.33 2.69
CA TYR A 39 18.58 -12.48 1.53
C TYR A 39 19.47 -11.23 1.58
N LEU A 40 19.65 -10.65 2.78
CA LEU A 40 20.37 -9.39 2.98
C LEU A 40 21.45 -9.53 4.04
N SER A 41 22.64 -9.03 3.70
CA SER A 41 23.76 -8.87 4.62
C SER A 41 23.49 -7.77 5.66
N ALA A 42 24.28 -7.76 6.74
CA ALA A 42 24.18 -6.71 7.76
C ALA A 42 24.46 -5.31 7.20
N GLU A 43 25.38 -5.21 6.25
CA GLU A 43 25.71 -3.96 5.57
C GLU A 43 24.54 -3.45 4.72
N GLU A 44 23.89 -4.32 3.94
CA GLU A 44 22.70 -3.96 3.16
C GLU A 44 21.55 -3.52 4.07
N CYS A 45 21.33 -4.23 5.18
CA CYS A 45 20.34 -3.84 6.19
C CYS A 45 20.65 -2.47 6.81
N GLN A 46 21.94 -2.18 7.07
CA GLN A 46 22.37 -0.89 7.59
C GLN A 46 22.12 0.24 6.57
N ARG A 47 22.49 0.03 5.30
CA ARG A 47 22.24 1.00 4.22
C ARG A 47 20.74 1.26 4.05
N LEU A 48 19.92 0.21 4.03
CA LEU A 48 18.47 0.34 3.97
C LEU A 48 17.89 1.06 5.20
N ARG A 49 18.43 0.83 6.40
CA ARG A 49 18.03 1.55 7.62
C ARG A 49 18.29 3.05 7.50
N LEU A 50 19.38 3.46 6.87
CA LEU A 50 19.75 4.86 6.68
C LEU A 50 18.97 5.53 5.54
N ALA A 51 18.75 4.80 4.43
CA ALA A 51 18.05 5.30 3.25
C ALA A 51 16.52 5.29 3.40
N GLY A 52 15.99 4.31 4.13
CA GLY A 52 14.56 3.99 4.23
C GLY A 52 13.67 5.19 4.57
N PRO A 53 14.00 6.03 5.57
CA PRO A 53 13.20 7.21 5.87
C PRO A 53 13.09 8.19 4.70
N ALA A 54 14.17 8.42 3.95
CA ALA A 54 14.13 9.31 2.79
C ALA A 54 13.28 8.73 1.64
N VAL A 55 13.32 7.42 1.46
CA VAL A 55 12.48 6.70 0.49
C VAL A 55 10.99 6.79 0.88
N ASP A 56 10.65 6.49 2.14
CA ASP A 56 9.28 6.62 2.68
C ASP A 56 8.74 8.04 2.51
N GLU A 57 9.54 9.07 2.86
CA GLU A 57 9.11 10.45 2.72
C GLU A 57 8.91 10.88 1.25
N ARG A 58 9.77 10.41 0.35
CA ARG A 58 9.62 10.65 -1.08
C ARG A 58 8.33 10.04 -1.62
N LEU A 59 8.04 8.81 -1.24
CA LEU A 59 6.84 8.09 -1.65
C LEU A 59 5.57 8.66 -1.02
N ALA A 60 5.69 9.23 0.18
CA ALA A 60 4.66 10.05 0.82
C ALA A 60 4.53 11.46 0.21
N GLY A 61 5.21 11.75 -0.91
CA GLY A 61 5.12 12.99 -1.67
C GLY A 61 5.70 14.20 -0.95
N LYS A 62 6.49 14.03 0.12
CA LYS A 62 7.07 15.16 0.84
C LYS A 62 8.24 15.75 0.06
N ASP A 63 8.32 17.07 0.06
CA ASP A 63 9.48 17.80 -0.43
C ASP A 63 10.54 17.88 0.69
N PRO A 64 11.78 17.38 0.50
CA PRO A 64 12.82 17.48 1.52
C PRO A 64 13.24 18.92 1.81
N ALA A 65 13.04 19.86 0.88
CA ALA A 65 13.28 21.27 1.12
C ALA A 65 12.10 21.95 1.82
N ASN A 66 10.90 21.36 1.79
CA ASN A 66 9.72 21.90 2.45
C ASN A 66 8.71 20.80 2.84
N SER A 67 8.91 20.21 4.02
CA SER A 67 8.08 19.12 4.54
C SER A 67 6.59 19.47 4.76
N SER A 68 6.22 20.75 4.72
CA SER A 68 4.82 21.20 4.79
C SER A 68 4.08 21.10 3.45
N LYS A 69 4.82 20.89 2.34
CA LYS A 69 4.26 20.76 1.00
C LYS A 69 4.27 19.30 0.58
N ILE A 70 3.10 18.80 0.19
CA ILE A 70 2.92 17.49 -0.41
C ILE A 70 2.78 17.67 -1.92
N ASP A 71 3.61 17.00 -2.69
CA ASP A 71 3.43 16.82 -4.12
C ASP A 71 2.42 15.69 -4.36
N SER A 72 1.24 16.07 -4.84
CA SER A 72 0.17 15.12 -5.18
C SER A 72 0.28 14.57 -6.60
N ARG A 73 1.30 14.97 -7.37
CA ARG A 73 1.47 14.52 -8.75
C ARG A 73 1.66 13.01 -8.78
N PHE A 74 0.85 12.32 -9.59
CA PHE A 74 0.82 10.86 -9.76
C PHE A 74 0.36 10.06 -8.53
N ARG A 75 -0.10 10.73 -7.48
CA ARG A 75 -0.68 10.07 -6.32
C ARG A 75 -2.15 9.77 -6.54
N THR A 76 -2.59 8.68 -5.94
CA THR A 76 -3.96 8.18 -6.00
C THR A 76 -4.31 7.52 -4.67
N LEU A 77 -5.58 7.18 -4.50
CA LEU A 77 -5.97 6.21 -3.49
C LEU A 77 -5.40 4.84 -3.87
N VAL A 78 -4.66 4.22 -2.94
CA VAL A 78 -4.10 2.88 -3.07
C VAL A 78 -4.84 1.92 -2.14
N HIS A 79 -4.86 0.65 -2.50
CA HIS A 79 -5.34 -0.43 -1.63
C HIS A 79 -4.44 -0.58 -0.40
N GLY A 80 -3.12 -0.47 -0.60
CA GLY A 80 -2.11 -0.52 0.47
C GLY A 80 -1.77 -1.92 0.98
N ASP A 81 -2.43 -2.95 0.43
CA ASP A 81 -2.17 -4.37 0.72
C ASP A 81 -2.61 -5.24 -0.48
N ALA A 82 -2.28 -4.81 -1.71
CA ALA A 82 -2.74 -5.44 -2.95
C ALA A 82 -1.97 -6.72 -3.31
N LYS A 83 -1.77 -7.61 -2.34
CA LYS A 83 -1.17 -8.92 -2.56
C LYS A 83 -2.15 -9.89 -3.24
N PRO A 84 -1.68 -10.92 -3.98
CA PRO A 84 -2.55 -11.88 -4.67
C PRO A 84 -3.65 -12.49 -3.79
N GLU A 85 -3.36 -12.72 -2.51
CA GLU A 85 -4.31 -13.29 -1.53
C GLU A 85 -5.51 -12.38 -1.24
N ASN A 86 -5.39 -11.09 -1.55
CA ASN A 86 -6.44 -10.09 -1.39
C ASN A 86 -7.21 -9.83 -2.70
N LEU A 87 -6.99 -10.63 -3.74
CA LEU A 87 -7.72 -10.57 -5.02
C LEU A 87 -8.51 -11.86 -5.24
N LEU A 88 -9.84 -11.73 -5.35
CA LEU A 88 -10.72 -12.83 -5.68
C LEU A 88 -11.04 -12.79 -7.17
N CYS A 89 -10.58 -13.78 -7.92
CA CYS A 89 -10.82 -13.87 -9.37
C CYS A 89 -11.72 -15.05 -9.72
N SER A 90 -12.67 -14.84 -10.63
CA SER A 90 -13.45 -15.94 -11.21
C SER A 90 -12.57 -16.83 -12.08
N GLU A 91 -12.94 -18.11 -12.22
CA GLU A 91 -12.30 -19.01 -13.19
C GLU A 91 -12.62 -18.60 -14.63
N GLY A 92 -11.79 -19.06 -15.58
CA GLY A 92 -11.98 -18.88 -17.02
C GLY A 92 -10.90 -18.03 -17.70
N SER A 93 -11.03 -17.87 -19.02
CA SER A 93 -10.07 -17.14 -19.87
C SER A 93 -10.18 -15.61 -19.76
N SER A 94 -11.22 -15.09 -19.13
CA SER A 94 -11.43 -13.66 -18.87
C SER A 94 -11.92 -13.49 -17.44
N PRO A 95 -11.02 -13.65 -16.46
CA PRO A 95 -11.39 -13.65 -15.05
C PRO A 95 -11.94 -12.26 -14.66
N ARG A 96 -13.05 -12.27 -13.93
CA ARG A 96 -13.55 -11.09 -13.22
C ARG A 96 -12.93 -11.11 -11.83
N CYS A 97 -12.23 -10.04 -11.47
CA CYS A 97 -11.54 -9.94 -10.19
C CYS A 97 -12.17 -8.87 -9.29
N ALA A 98 -12.18 -9.13 -7.99
CA ALA A 98 -12.58 -8.19 -6.95
C ALA A 98 -11.48 -8.12 -5.87
N ALA A 99 -11.09 -6.90 -5.49
CA ALA A 99 -10.18 -6.68 -4.37
C ALA A 99 -10.91 -6.76 -3.03
N LEU A 100 -10.25 -7.31 -2.03
CA LEU A 100 -10.73 -7.55 -0.67
C LEU A 100 -9.71 -7.00 0.34
N ASP A 101 -10.13 -6.82 1.60
CA ASP A 101 -9.26 -6.37 2.69
C ASP A 101 -8.64 -4.97 2.53
N PHE A 102 -9.51 -3.96 2.46
CA PHE A 102 -9.17 -2.54 2.37
C PHE A 102 -8.67 -1.92 3.70
N GLY A 103 -8.09 -2.73 4.61
CA GLY A 103 -7.64 -2.26 5.93
C GLY A 103 -6.49 -1.25 5.90
N TRP A 104 -5.75 -1.19 4.79
CA TRP A 104 -4.55 -0.37 4.61
C TRP A 104 -4.69 0.73 3.54
N VAL A 105 -5.93 1.06 3.16
CA VAL A 105 -6.20 2.08 2.15
C VAL A 105 -5.62 3.42 2.57
N GLY A 106 -4.92 4.07 1.63
CA GLY A 106 -4.27 5.35 1.85
C GLY A 106 -3.94 6.08 0.56
N GLU A 107 -3.26 7.21 0.67
CA GLU A 107 -2.77 7.97 -0.49
C GLU A 107 -1.32 7.58 -0.81
N GLY A 108 -1.02 7.25 -2.06
CA GLY A 108 0.34 6.90 -2.49
C GLY A 108 0.47 6.91 -4.01
N TYR A 109 1.65 6.58 -4.53
CA TYR A 109 1.78 6.27 -5.94
C TYR A 109 1.05 4.96 -6.25
N GLY A 110 0.23 4.94 -7.30
CA GLY A 110 -0.58 3.76 -7.66
C GLY A 110 0.25 2.49 -7.90
N VAL A 111 1.54 2.65 -8.19
CA VAL A 111 2.48 1.55 -8.40
C VAL A 111 2.85 0.80 -7.11
N TYR A 112 2.52 1.33 -5.92
CA TYR A 112 2.66 0.58 -4.66
C TYR A 112 1.87 -0.74 -4.72
N ASP A 113 0.62 -0.67 -5.15
CA ASP A 113 -0.24 -1.85 -5.26
C ASP A 113 0.31 -2.83 -6.32
N VAL A 114 0.93 -2.32 -7.38
CA VAL A 114 1.57 -3.14 -8.41
C VAL A 114 2.80 -3.87 -7.87
N ALA A 115 3.63 -3.22 -7.05
CA ALA A 115 4.79 -3.85 -6.42
C ALA A 115 4.37 -5.01 -5.51
N TYR A 116 3.27 -4.87 -4.78
CA TYR A 116 2.75 -5.90 -3.88
C TYR A 116 2.14 -7.06 -4.66
N LEU A 117 1.39 -6.75 -5.72
CA LEU A 117 0.78 -7.74 -6.60
C LEU A 117 1.82 -8.63 -7.30
N LEU A 118 2.96 -8.06 -7.69
CA LEU A 118 4.02 -8.77 -8.40
C LEU A 118 5.05 -9.43 -7.47
N TRP A 119 4.89 -9.30 -6.14
CA TRP A 119 5.90 -9.70 -5.16
C TRP A 119 6.32 -11.17 -5.26
N ASP A 120 5.38 -12.06 -5.59
CA ASP A 120 5.59 -13.50 -5.66
C ASP A 120 6.12 -14.01 -7.01
N GLN A 121 6.32 -13.13 -7.99
CA GLN A 121 6.79 -13.51 -9.30
C GLN A 121 8.27 -13.93 -9.26
N ILE A 122 8.62 -15.03 -9.91
CA ILE A 122 9.97 -15.60 -9.82
C ILE A 122 10.95 -14.90 -10.78
N ALA A 123 10.49 -14.60 -12.00
CA ALA A 123 11.36 -14.20 -13.10
C ALA A 123 11.31 -12.69 -13.35
N THR A 124 12.48 -12.04 -13.38
CA THR A 124 12.60 -10.59 -13.58
C THR A 124 11.94 -10.11 -14.88
N ASN A 125 12.10 -10.86 -15.98
CA ASN A 125 11.49 -10.48 -17.25
C ASN A 125 9.96 -10.47 -17.19
N VAL A 126 9.35 -11.37 -16.40
CA VAL A 126 7.90 -11.40 -16.21
C VAL A 126 7.42 -10.16 -15.45
N VAL A 127 8.19 -9.72 -14.44
CA VAL A 127 7.89 -8.47 -13.71
C VAL A 127 7.95 -7.25 -14.64
N GLU A 128 8.98 -7.16 -15.48
CA GLU A 128 9.12 -6.06 -16.46
C GLU A 128 8.02 -6.08 -17.54
N ASP A 129 7.65 -7.27 -18.02
CA ASP A 129 6.55 -7.44 -18.98
C ASP A 129 5.21 -6.99 -18.37
N PHE A 130 4.93 -7.37 -17.11
CA PHE A 130 3.73 -6.93 -16.41
C PHE A 130 3.74 -5.45 -16.07
N LEU A 131 4.89 -4.87 -15.73
CA LEU A 131 5.00 -3.43 -15.48
C LEU A 131 4.74 -2.63 -16.76
N SER A 132 5.26 -3.09 -17.90
CA SER A 132 5.01 -2.52 -19.22
C SER A 132 3.53 -2.62 -19.60
N LEU A 133 2.91 -3.78 -19.37
CA LEU A 133 1.47 -3.99 -19.61
C LEU A 133 0.62 -3.07 -18.74
N TYR A 134 0.92 -3.00 -17.45
CA TYR A 134 0.22 -2.10 -16.51
C TYR A 134 0.35 -0.64 -16.97
N HIS A 135 1.54 -0.21 -17.38
CA HIS A 135 1.77 1.15 -17.88
C HIS A 135 0.86 1.46 -19.07
N GLN A 136 0.85 0.58 -20.07
CA GLN A 136 0.03 0.76 -21.26
C GLN A 136 -1.47 0.82 -20.91
N MET A 137 -1.96 -0.12 -20.10
CA MET A 137 -3.36 -0.15 -19.68
C MET A 137 -3.74 1.11 -18.89
N LEU A 138 -2.86 1.59 -18.01
CA LEU A 138 -3.07 2.82 -17.26
C LEU A 138 -3.18 4.03 -18.21
N LEU A 139 -2.27 4.15 -19.17
CA LEU A 139 -2.29 5.25 -20.14
C LEU A 139 -3.56 5.26 -20.98
N ASP A 140 -4.06 4.09 -21.38
CA ASP A 140 -5.29 3.98 -22.18
C ASP A 140 -6.52 4.49 -21.41
N LEU A 141 -6.55 4.29 -20.09
CA LEU A 141 -7.61 4.76 -19.20
C LEU A 141 -7.48 6.23 -18.79
N LEU A 142 -6.29 6.81 -18.88
CA LEU A 142 -6.05 8.21 -18.49
C LEU A 142 -6.49 9.21 -19.57
N PRO A 143 -6.93 10.43 -19.17
CA PRO A 143 -7.18 11.52 -20.10
C PRO A 143 -5.92 11.86 -20.93
N PRO A 144 -6.05 12.30 -22.19
CA PRO A 144 -4.90 12.55 -23.08
C PRO A 144 -3.83 13.47 -22.47
N ALA A 145 -4.23 14.51 -21.74
CA ALA A 145 -3.31 15.44 -21.07
C ALA A 145 -2.44 14.77 -19.98
N SER A 146 -2.93 13.69 -19.36
CA SER A 146 -2.22 12.95 -18.31
C SER A 146 -1.27 11.89 -18.88
N ARG A 147 -1.51 11.42 -20.12
CA ARG A 147 -0.74 10.31 -20.71
C ARG A 147 0.74 10.66 -20.92
N ALA A 148 1.00 11.86 -21.44
CA ALA A 148 2.37 12.32 -21.70
C ALA A 148 3.16 12.60 -20.41
N ALA A 149 2.47 12.84 -19.30
CA ALA A 149 3.11 13.23 -18.05
C ALA A 149 3.72 12.05 -17.29
N TYR A 150 3.14 10.84 -17.39
CA TYR A 150 3.55 9.66 -16.63
C TYR A 150 4.26 8.65 -17.53
N THR A 151 5.54 8.88 -17.80
CA THR A 151 6.34 8.02 -18.69
C THR A 151 6.71 6.69 -18.03
N HIS A 152 7.11 5.70 -18.83
CA HIS A 152 7.55 4.40 -18.31
C HIS A 152 8.75 4.54 -17.35
N ALA A 153 9.65 5.50 -17.62
CA ALA A 153 10.79 5.77 -16.75
C ALA A 153 10.36 6.29 -15.37
N ILE A 154 9.32 7.14 -15.31
CA ILE A 154 8.74 7.61 -14.05
C ILE A 154 8.05 6.45 -13.32
N LEU A 155 7.29 5.61 -14.04
CA LEU A 155 6.68 4.41 -13.46
C LEU A 155 7.74 3.50 -12.84
N LYS A 156 8.82 3.20 -13.58
CA LYS A 156 9.92 2.34 -13.11
C LYS A 156 10.60 2.91 -11.87
N GLN A 157 10.89 4.22 -11.86
CA GLN A 157 11.44 4.88 -10.69
C GLN A 157 10.53 4.73 -9.46
N HIS A 158 9.22 4.96 -9.62
CA HIS A 158 8.28 4.81 -8.51
C HIS A 158 8.15 3.34 -8.07
N PHE A 159 8.16 2.39 -9.01
CA PHE A 159 8.12 0.96 -8.73
C PHE A 159 9.35 0.54 -7.90
N ASP A 160 10.54 0.95 -8.31
CA ASP A 160 11.79 0.58 -7.64
C ASP A 160 11.85 1.12 -6.20
N LEU A 161 11.40 2.37 -6.00
CA LEU A 161 11.28 2.94 -4.66
C LEU A 161 10.22 2.20 -3.82
N ALA A 162 9.06 1.85 -4.41
CA ALA A 162 8.02 1.10 -3.71
C ALA A 162 8.50 -0.30 -3.28
N VAL A 163 9.30 -0.98 -4.10
CA VAL A 163 9.93 -2.27 -3.76
C VAL A 163 10.89 -2.12 -2.58
N VAL A 164 11.75 -1.09 -2.60
CA VAL A 164 12.69 -0.80 -1.50
C VAL A 164 11.94 -0.50 -0.20
N ASP A 165 10.89 0.29 -0.29
CA ASP A 165 10.04 0.63 0.85
C ASP A 165 9.29 -0.59 1.40
N PHE A 166 8.83 -1.48 0.52
CA PHE A 166 8.19 -2.72 0.94
C PHE A 166 9.15 -3.66 1.65
N ILE A 167 10.39 -3.81 1.14
CA ILE A 167 11.44 -4.57 1.83
C ILE A 167 11.73 -3.97 3.21
N ARG A 168 11.85 -2.64 3.29
CA ARG A 168 12.03 -1.93 4.57
C ARG A 168 10.89 -2.26 5.54
N TRP A 169 9.65 -2.22 5.07
CA TRP A 169 8.46 -2.50 5.87
C TRP A 169 8.44 -3.96 6.37
N GLU A 170 8.63 -4.94 5.48
CA GLU A 170 8.64 -6.37 5.82
C GLU A 170 9.75 -6.72 6.82
N LEU A 171 10.94 -6.15 6.67
CA LEU A 171 12.03 -6.34 7.63
C LEU A 171 11.71 -5.74 9.00
N GLY A 172 11.06 -4.56 9.04
CA GLY A 172 10.59 -3.97 10.29
C GLY A 172 9.44 -4.77 10.92
N PHE A 173 8.69 -5.52 10.12
CA PHE A 173 7.56 -6.31 10.57
C PHE A 173 8.01 -7.57 11.32
N LYS A 174 7.49 -7.75 12.54
CA LYS A 174 7.79 -8.90 13.42
C LYS A 174 9.29 -9.21 13.54
N GLY A 175 10.13 -8.18 13.58
CA GLY A 175 11.57 -8.31 13.73
C GLY A 175 12.27 -9.01 12.56
N GLY A 176 11.70 -8.96 11.35
CA GLY A 176 12.33 -9.48 10.12
C GLY A 176 12.42 -11.00 10.04
N THR A 177 11.88 -11.72 11.02
CA THR A 177 12.03 -13.19 11.15
C THR A 177 11.34 -13.94 10.00
N TYR A 178 10.27 -13.37 9.45
CA TYR A 178 9.48 -13.96 8.36
C TYR A 178 9.76 -13.32 7.00
N PHE A 179 10.75 -12.44 6.92
CA PHE A 179 11.09 -11.77 5.68
C PHE A 179 11.55 -12.79 4.63
N TRP A 180 10.94 -12.68 3.46
CA TRP A 180 11.37 -13.35 2.25
C TRP A 180 11.27 -12.36 1.10
N ALA A 181 12.15 -12.48 0.11
CA ALA A 181 12.10 -11.65 -1.09
C ALA A 181 12.52 -12.46 -2.31
N MET A 182 11.93 -12.11 -3.45
CA MET A 182 12.34 -12.67 -4.74
C MET A 182 13.69 -12.09 -5.19
N PRO A 183 14.50 -12.83 -5.97
CA PRO A 183 15.81 -12.37 -6.41
C PRO A 183 15.77 -11.03 -7.15
N TRP A 184 14.72 -10.78 -7.96
CA TRP A 184 14.55 -9.52 -8.67
C TRP A 184 14.34 -8.34 -7.72
N ALA A 185 13.59 -8.53 -6.62
CA ALA A 185 13.33 -7.47 -5.64
C ALA A 185 14.60 -7.13 -4.85
N VAL A 186 15.39 -8.14 -4.48
CA VAL A 186 16.71 -7.93 -3.85
C VAL A 186 17.67 -7.21 -4.79
N GLN A 187 17.63 -7.52 -6.09
CA GLN A 187 18.45 -6.81 -7.08
C GLN A 187 18.04 -5.34 -7.19
N ILE A 188 16.73 -5.04 -7.28
CA ILE A 188 16.22 -3.65 -7.29
C ILE A 188 16.68 -2.90 -6.04
N LEU A 189 16.58 -3.51 -4.85
CA LEU A 189 17.07 -2.90 -3.62
C LEU A 189 18.54 -2.49 -3.74
N ARG A 190 19.39 -3.41 -4.19
CA ARG A 190 20.83 -3.16 -4.35
C ARG A 190 21.11 -2.06 -5.35
N ASP A 191 20.42 -2.07 -6.48
CA ASP A 191 20.59 -1.08 -7.54
C ASP A 191 20.18 0.31 -7.05
N VAL A 192 19.03 0.42 -6.38
CA VAL A 192 18.57 1.68 -5.78
C VAL A 192 19.54 2.16 -4.71
N LEU A 193 19.95 1.30 -3.76
CA LEU A 193 20.90 1.71 -2.73
C LEU A 193 22.23 2.18 -3.36
N ASN A 194 22.75 1.45 -4.34
CA ASN A 194 23.99 1.84 -5.04
C ASN A 194 23.84 3.17 -5.79
N GLN A 195 22.67 3.46 -6.37
CA GLN A 195 22.40 4.76 -6.99
C GLN A 195 22.37 5.89 -5.97
N LEU A 196 21.87 5.62 -4.76
CA LEU A 196 21.75 6.63 -3.71
C LEU A 196 23.07 6.90 -2.98
N ASP A 197 23.91 5.88 -2.80
CA ASP A 197 25.06 5.96 -1.89
C ASP A 197 26.38 5.41 -2.45
N GLY A 198 26.41 4.97 -3.72
CA GLY A 198 27.63 4.46 -4.36
C GLY A 198 28.18 3.18 -3.74
N GLY A 199 27.39 2.45 -2.96
CA GLY A 199 27.83 1.24 -2.26
C GLY A 199 28.30 1.47 -0.83
N VAL A 200 28.30 2.71 -0.33
CA VAL A 200 28.85 3.06 0.99
C VAL A 200 27.81 3.78 1.84
N PRO A 201 27.58 3.39 3.11
CA PRO A 201 26.64 4.09 3.97
C PRO A 201 26.98 5.57 4.18
N HIS A 202 25.98 6.44 4.03
CA HIS A 202 26.10 7.88 4.31
C HIS A 202 25.18 8.33 5.46
N PRO A 203 25.38 9.54 6.03
CA PRO A 203 24.43 10.10 7.00
C PRO A 203 23.03 10.29 6.39
N PRO A 204 21.93 10.21 7.17
CA PRO A 204 20.55 10.32 6.65
C PRO A 204 20.27 11.53 5.76
N ALA A 205 20.90 12.69 6.02
CA ALA A 205 20.74 13.90 5.22
C ALA A 205 21.19 13.73 3.76
N HIS A 206 22.17 12.85 3.49
CA HIS A 206 22.61 12.52 2.13
C HIS A 206 21.48 11.87 1.33
N TYR A 207 20.79 10.88 1.91
CA TYR A 207 19.73 10.14 1.24
C TYR A 207 18.53 11.02 0.89
N ALA A 208 18.18 12.01 1.72
CA ALA A 208 17.11 12.96 1.42
C ALA A 208 17.38 13.76 0.13
N VAL A 209 18.64 14.17 -0.08
CA VAL A 209 19.06 14.86 -1.29
C VAL A 209 19.14 13.89 -2.47
N ALA A 210 19.78 12.73 -2.27
CA ALA A 210 20.00 11.73 -3.31
C ALA A 210 18.67 11.24 -3.92
N VAL A 211 17.71 10.82 -3.09
CA VAL A 211 16.39 10.33 -3.55
C VAL A 211 15.63 11.38 -4.36
N SER A 212 15.82 12.66 -4.03
CA SER A 212 15.20 13.78 -4.76
C SER A 212 15.90 14.08 -6.07
N ALA A 213 17.23 13.94 -6.11
CA ALA A 213 18.05 14.14 -7.30
C ALA A 213 17.92 12.99 -8.32
N SER A 214 17.55 11.79 -7.87
CA SER A 214 17.29 10.62 -8.74
C SER A 214 16.11 10.81 -9.71
N GLN A 215 15.46 11.96 -9.75
CA GLN A 215 14.46 12.27 -10.79
C GLN A 215 15.08 12.16 -12.18
N VAL A 216 14.42 11.41 -13.06
CA VAL A 216 14.57 11.62 -14.51
C VAL A 216 14.27 13.11 -14.76
N PRO A 217 15.12 13.86 -15.49
CA PRO A 217 14.94 15.29 -15.68
C PRO A 217 13.51 15.59 -16.13
N SER A 218 12.77 16.34 -15.32
CA SER A 218 11.44 16.83 -15.67
C SER A 218 11.60 17.83 -16.82
N ALA A 219 11.66 17.35 -18.05
CA ALA A 219 11.62 18.19 -19.24
C ALA A 219 10.20 18.71 -19.49
N PHE A 220 9.55 19.32 -18.48
CA PHE A 220 8.35 20.15 -18.61
C PHE A 220 8.26 21.06 -17.38
N HIS A 221 9.17 22.02 -17.29
CA HIS A 221 8.84 23.31 -16.68
C HIS A 221 7.96 24.07 -17.68
N LEU A 222 6.65 23.81 -17.65
CA LEU A 222 5.70 24.77 -18.20
C LEU A 222 5.84 26.04 -17.36
N SER A 223 6.20 27.12 -18.03
CA SER A 223 6.24 28.45 -17.45
C SER A 223 4.94 28.72 -16.70
N ARG A 224 5.05 29.33 -15.52
CA ARG A 224 3.94 30.00 -14.84
C ARG A 224 3.35 31.01 -15.83
N GLY A 225 2.28 30.62 -16.52
CA GLY A 225 1.38 31.50 -17.25
C GLY A 225 0.08 31.57 -16.47
N ASP A 226 -0.25 32.76 -16.01
CA ASP A 226 -1.50 33.10 -15.32
C ASP A 226 -2.72 32.76 -16.18
N ALA A 227 -3.25 31.54 -16.02
CA ALA A 227 -4.56 31.18 -16.54
C ALA A 227 -5.54 31.15 -15.35
N LYS A 228 -6.22 32.28 -15.13
CA LYS A 228 -7.41 32.36 -14.28
C LYS A 228 -8.46 31.38 -14.82
N LEU A 229 -8.81 30.37 -14.02
CA LEU A 229 -10.02 29.58 -14.24
C LEU A 229 -11.25 30.46 -13.98
N PRO A 230 -12.29 30.42 -14.84
CA PRO A 230 -13.47 31.26 -14.66
C PRO A 230 -14.32 30.75 -13.50
N VAL A 231 -14.61 31.69 -12.59
CA VAL A 231 -15.65 31.61 -11.57
C VAL A 231 -17.00 31.89 -12.23
N THR A 232 -17.90 30.90 -12.21
CA THR A 232 -19.37 30.98 -12.24
C THR A 232 -19.85 29.54 -12.12
N VAL A 233 -20.72 29.15 -11.19
CA VAL A 233 -22.17 29.39 -11.25
C VAL A 233 -22.76 29.56 -9.84
N GLN A 234 -23.78 30.43 -9.81
CA GLN A 234 -24.60 30.92 -8.71
C GLN A 234 -25.37 29.86 -7.92
N ASP A 235 -25.67 30.27 -6.68
CA ASP A 235 -26.61 29.68 -5.73
C ASP A 235 -28.03 29.51 -6.30
N GLY A 236 -28.63 28.36 -6.00
CA GLY A 236 -30.06 28.10 -6.16
C GLY A 236 -30.54 27.20 -5.03
N GLU A 237 -31.21 27.80 -4.04
CA GLU A 237 -31.98 27.08 -3.02
C GLU A 237 -33.17 26.36 -3.64
N ALA A 238 -33.34 25.06 -3.34
CA ALA A 238 -34.66 24.42 -3.27
C ALA A 238 -34.60 23.06 -2.54
N GLN A 239 -35.30 23.03 -1.40
CA GLN A 239 -36.19 21.98 -0.89
C GLN A 239 -35.72 20.51 -0.79
N THR A 240 -35.70 20.08 0.48
CA THR A 240 -35.76 18.69 0.95
C THR A 240 -37.02 18.00 0.46
N ASP A 241 -36.88 16.86 -0.22
CA ASP A 241 -37.77 15.69 -0.13
C ASP A 241 -37.16 14.48 -0.86
N GLY A 242 -37.24 13.30 -0.24
CA GLY A 242 -37.11 11.99 -0.89
C GLY A 242 -35.72 11.58 -1.41
N TYR A 243 -34.97 10.81 -0.61
CA TYR A 243 -33.80 10.06 -1.05
C TYR A 243 -34.20 8.95 -2.05
N GLU A 244 -34.25 9.26 -3.35
CA GLU A 244 -34.23 8.27 -4.42
C GLU A 244 -32.85 8.27 -5.12
N LEU A 245 -32.26 7.09 -5.23
CA LEU A 245 -30.99 6.81 -5.89
C LEU A 245 -31.08 7.08 -7.41
N GLY A 246 -30.80 8.32 -7.81
CA GLY A 246 -30.68 8.71 -9.21
C GLY A 246 -29.54 9.72 -9.41
N THR A 247 -28.29 9.25 -9.50
CA THR A 247 -27.18 10.09 -9.97
C THR A 247 -26.76 9.70 -11.40
N PRO A 248 -26.20 10.64 -12.20
CA PRO A 248 -25.75 10.40 -13.58
C PRO A 248 -24.68 9.30 -13.75
N ARG A 249 -24.19 8.72 -12.66
CA ARG A 249 -23.19 7.65 -12.63
C ARG A 249 -23.74 6.29 -13.09
N ALA A 250 -25.06 6.09 -13.04
CA ALA A 250 -25.70 4.89 -13.57
C ALA A 250 -25.74 4.85 -15.12
N ALA A 251 -25.51 5.98 -15.81
CA ALA A 251 -25.42 6.01 -17.27
C ALA A 251 -24.05 5.56 -17.78
N ALA A 252 -22.97 5.82 -17.04
CA ALA A 252 -21.61 5.41 -17.41
C ALA A 252 -21.39 3.90 -17.29
N ILE A 253 -22.04 3.25 -16.31
CA ILE A 253 -21.99 1.79 -16.15
C ILE A 253 -22.90 1.09 -17.17
N ARG A 254 -24.00 1.72 -17.60
CA ARG A 254 -24.87 1.17 -18.67
C ARG A 254 -24.26 1.28 -20.08
N GLY A 255 -23.30 2.16 -20.30
CA GLY A 255 -22.59 2.29 -21.57
C GLY A 255 -21.61 1.13 -21.87
N ALA A 256 -21.09 0.47 -20.83
CA ALA A 256 -20.21 -0.70 -20.97
C ALA A 256 -20.98 -2.02 -21.08
N ALA A 257 -22.27 -2.04 -20.74
CA ALA A 257 -23.15 -3.20 -20.89
C ALA A 257 -23.66 -3.40 -22.34
N ALA A 258 -23.29 -2.52 -23.27
CA ALA A 258 -23.67 -2.62 -24.68
C ALA A 258 -22.79 -3.59 -25.49
N SER A 259 -21.68 -4.07 -24.95
CA SER A 259 -20.94 -5.23 -25.46
C SER A 259 -21.35 -6.46 -24.64
N GLY A 260 -22.47 -7.08 -25.03
CA GLY A 260 -23.11 -8.13 -24.24
C GLY A 260 -22.17 -9.26 -23.83
N ALA A 261 -22.13 -9.54 -22.52
CA ALA A 261 -21.79 -10.85 -21.93
C ALA A 261 -21.90 -10.79 -20.38
N CYS A 262 -23.03 -10.37 -19.83
CA CYS A 262 -23.49 -10.82 -18.50
C CYS A 262 -24.94 -10.39 -18.28
N SER A 263 -25.85 -11.33 -18.04
CA SER A 263 -27.21 -11.00 -17.60
C SER A 263 -27.18 -10.45 -16.17
N ARG A 264 -28.14 -9.58 -15.81
CA ARG A 264 -28.30 -9.10 -14.42
C ARG A 264 -28.38 -10.26 -13.42
N HIS A 265 -28.94 -11.39 -13.85
CA HIS A 265 -29.04 -12.60 -13.05
C HIS A 265 -27.67 -13.21 -12.72
N GLU A 266 -26.74 -13.25 -13.68
CA GLU A 266 -25.38 -13.75 -13.46
C GLU A 266 -24.55 -12.79 -12.59
N GLU A 267 -24.83 -11.49 -12.63
CA GLU A 267 -24.23 -10.50 -11.72
C GLU A 267 -24.73 -10.69 -10.28
N GLU A 268 -26.04 -10.87 -10.10
CA GLU A 268 -26.65 -11.16 -8.79
C GLU A 268 -26.16 -12.49 -8.21
N GLU A 269 -26.05 -13.54 -9.03
CA GLU A 269 -25.52 -14.83 -8.62
C GLU A 269 -24.04 -14.72 -8.20
N PHE A 270 -23.23 -13.97 -8.96
CA PHE A 270 -21.84 -13.71 -8.60
C PHE A 270 -21.71 -12.94 -7.27
N ILE A 271 -22.55 -11.92 -7.06
CA ILE A 271 -22.59 -11.16 -5.80
C ILE A 271 -23.00 -12.05 -4.63
N GLU A 272 -23.98 -12.93 -4.80
CA GLU A 272 -24.36 -13.89 -3.74
C GLU A 272 -23.24 -14.90 -3.44
N ARG A 273 -22.53 -15.39 -4.46
CA ARG A 273 -21.36 -16.26 -4.26
C ARG A 273 -20.27 -15.57 -3.45
N ILE A 274 -20.03 -14.27 -3.68
CA ILE A 274 -19.09 -13.48 -2.87
C ILE A 274 -19.59 -13.35 -1.43
N ARG A 275 -20.87 -13.03 -1.22
CA ARG A 275 -21.46 -12.93 0.14
C ARG A 275 -21.32 -14.24 0.91
N ASP A 276 -21.56 -15.37 0.25
CA ASP A 276 -21.40 -16.70 0.85
C ASP A 276 -19.94 -17.02 1.18
N ALA A 277 -19.00 -16.72 0.28
CA ALA A 277 -17.58 -16.88 0.55
C ALA A 277 -17.12 -16.05 1.77
N VAL A 278 -17.58 -14.79 1.88
CA VAL A 278 -17.29 -13.92 3.02
C VAL A 278 -17.90 -14.48 4.32
N ARG A 279 -19.13 -15.00 4.29
CA ARG A 279 -19.76 -15.68 5.44
C ARG A 279 -18.93 -16.88 5.90
N GLN A 280 -18.51 -17.74 4.96
CA GLN A 280 -17.71 -18.94 5.26
C GLN A 280 -16.34 -18.60 5.85
N LEU A 281 -15.67 -17.56 5.33
CA LEU A 281 -14.40 -17.06 5.88
C LEU A 281 -14.56 -16.52 7.30
N HIS A 282 -15.64 -15.78 7.56
CA HIS A 282 -15.94 -15.28 8.90
C HIS A 282 -16.15 -16.45 9.89
N ASP A 283 -16.93 -17.46 9.51
CA ASP A 283 -17.16 -18.65 10.34
C ASP A 283 -15.90 -19.48 10.58
N ALA A 284 -15.04 -19.62 9.55
CA ALA A 284 -13.74 -20.27 9.69
C ALA A 284 -12.84 -19.53 10.69
N ARG A 285 -12.79 -18.19 10.60
CA ARG A 285 -12.03 -17.35 11.54
C ARG A 285 -12.56 -17.46 12.97
N GLN A 286 -13.88 -17.45 13.16
CA GLN A 286 -14.50 -17.65 14.48
C GLN A 286 -14.16 -19.02 15.08
N ARG A 287 -14.14 -20.08 14.25
CA ARG A 287 -13.70 -21.42 14.68
C ARG A 287 -12.23 -21.43 15.09
N GLN A 288 -11.35 -20.77 14.34
CA GLN A 288 -9.93 -20.68 14.66
C GLN A 288 -9.67 -19.91 15.97
N VAL A 289 -10.40 -18.82 16.22
CA VAL A 289 -10.32 -18.05 17.47
C VAL A 289 -10.75 -18.92 18.66
N LYS A 290 -11.86 -19.66 18.52
CA LYS A 290 -12.32 -20.60 19.56
C LYS A 290 -11.32 -21.73 19.81
N ALA A 291 -10.70 -22.27 18.77
CA ALA A 291 -9.67 -23.31 18.90
C ALA A 291 -8.44 -22.80 19.67
N LYS A 292 -7.94 -21.61 19.33
CA LYS A 292 -6.81 -20.97 20.04
C LYS A 292 -7.14 -20.67 21.51
N ALA A 293 -8.37 -20.21 21.79
CA ALA A 293 -8.80 -20.01 23.18
C ALA A 293 -8.86 -21.33 23.97
N GLY A 294 -9.23 -22.44 23.33
CA GLY A 294 -9.20 -23.78 23.92
C GLY A 294 -7.76 -24.26 24.21
N GLU A 295 -6.85 -24.08 23.26
CA GLU A 295 -5.43 -24.41 23.41
C GLU A 295 -4.78 -23.63 24.56
N GLN A 296 -5.09 -22.33 24.69
CA GLN A 296 -4.57 -21.47 25.75
C GLN A 296 -5.08 -21.89 27.14
N ARG A 297 -6.34 -22.34 27.25
CA ARG A 297 -6.88 -22.93 28.49
C ARG A 297 -6.18 -24.25 28.86
N ALA A 298 -5.87 -25.10 27.86
CA ALA A 298 -5.18 -26.36 28.11
C ALA A 298 -3.75 -26.13 28.61
N LEU A 299 -3.03 -25.15 28.06
CA LEU A 299 -1.68 -24.76 28.52
C LEU A 299 -1.70 -24.20 29.96
N GLU A 300 -2.73 -23.43 30.31
CA GLU A 300 -2.88 -22.91 31.66
C GLU A 300 -3.15 -24.02 32.68
N GLU A 301 -3.93 -25.03 32.29
CA GLU A 301 -4.19 -26.21 33.12
C GLU A 301 -2.94 -27.07 33.31
N ILE A 302 -2.12 -27.23 32.27
CA ILE A 302 -0.82 -27.91 32.36
C ILE A 302 0.09 -27.18 33.36
N ARG A 303 0.21 -25.85 33.25
CA ARG A 303 1.02 -25.05 34.20
C ARG A 303 0.55 -25.19 35.64
N LYS A 304 -0.77 -25.22 35.88
CA LYS A 304 -1.32 -25.45 37.23
C LYS A 304 -0.91 -26.81 37.76
N ARG A 305 -0.96 -27.85 36.94
CA ARG A 305 -0.54 -29.20 37.34
C ARG A 305 0.96 -29.27 37.62
N GLU A 306 1.78 -28.62 36.81
CA GLU A 306 3.23 -28.54 37.03
C GLU A 306 3.56 -27.83 38.35
N ALA A 307 2.87 -26.73 38.66
CA ALA A 307 3.04 -26.03 39.93
C ALA A 307 2.67 -26.89 41.14
N VAL A 308 1.60 -27.70 41.04
CA VAL A 308 1.22 -28.65 42.10
C VAL A 308 2.26 -29.76 42.25
N ILE A 309 2.80 -30.29 41.15
CA ILE A 309 3.85 -31.32 41.18
C ILE A 309 5.10 -30.77 41.87
N GLU A 310 5.48 -29.53 41.60
CA GLU A 310 6.66 -28.91 42.22
C GLU A 310 6.44 -28.66 43.71
N GLN A 311 5.26 -28.16 44.12
CA GLN A 311 4.92 -28.03 45.53
C GLN A 311 4.99 -29.37 46.28
N LEU A 312 4.49 -30.45 45.66
CA LEU A 312 4.56 -31.79 46.26
C LEU A 312 6.00 -32.30 46.38
N ARG A 313 6.90 -31.94 45.45
CA ARG A 313 8.32 -32.28 45.56
C ARG A 313 8.99 -31.55 46.70
N ASP A 314 8.69 -30.25 46.86
CA ASP A 314 9.22 -29.44 47.96
C ASP A 314 8.73 -29.96 49.32
N ASP A 315 7.48 -30.39 49.43
CA ASP A 315 6.91 -30.97 50.66
C ASP A 315 7.50 -32.36 51.01
N LEU A 316 8.09 -33.06 50.03
CA LEU A 316 8.69 -34.39 50.17
C LEU A 316 10.20 -34.33 50.49
N ALA A 317 10.85 -33.18 50.32
CA ALA A 317 12.28 -32.96 50.54
C ALA A 317 12.59 -32.54 51.99
#